data_AF-A0A359H3M8-F1
#
_entry.id   AF-A0A359H3M8-F1
#
_cell.length_a   1.000
_cell.length_b   1.000
_cell.length_c   1.000
_cell.angle_alpha   90.00
_cell.angle_beta   90.00
_cell.angle_gamma   90.00
#
_symmetry.space_group_name_H-M   'P 1'
#
loop_
_entity.id
_entity.type
_entity.pdbx_description
1 polymer ?
#
loop_
_entity_poly.entity_id
_entity_poly.type
_entity_poly.pdbx_seq_one_letter_code
_entity_poly.pdbx_strand_id
1 'polypeptide(L)'
;GLIASFFVAFAMVIVSFSCTGPFVGSILAAAVTGGLALKPILGMFFFGLAFSLPFVIFSFFPSLMKKMPKSGGWLNVVKVVFAFILLGFSMKYLASVDAYFGLGIITRTLFISVWIVLAIMLGVYLLGKIKTSHDSDTPHVGTFRLILAIASFSFAVFLVPGMFGAPLSSLSGLIPPADESTFTIGSGGTQNTASQSGEPTAGLCGPAKYSNPKHKAPHGLASYYEIEQAIECAKQLNKPVLLSFKAVTCSACKLMEATVWSDPEVLEILNNQVVIASLYVDDRTELPVEDQVTSKLDGKVKNTLGRKLRDYQLSNFGVVSQPFYVLVDHNENVLVKPIGESSKAEFLKFMRDGIAKFEASKVQ
;
A
#
# COMPACT_ATOMS: atom_id res chain seq x y z
N GLY A 1 -11.59 24.50 29.14
CA GLY A 1 -11.79 23.71 30.38
C GLY A 1 -11.18 22.33 30.22
N LEU A 2 -10.89 21.64 31.34
CA LEU A 2 -10.21 20.33 31.39
C LEU A 2 -10.78 19.28 30.42
N ILE A 3 -12.11 19.25 30.26
CA ILE A 3 -12.79 18.36 29.30
C ILE A 3 -12.39 18.62 27.85
N ALA A 4 -12.26 19.89 27.44
CA ALA A 4 -11.84 20.22 26.07
C ALA A 4 -10.40 19.79 25.81
N SER A 5 -9.50 20.01 26.78
CA SER A 5 -8.10 19.58 26.67
C SER A 5 -7.97 18.06 26.60
N PHE A 6 -8.81 17.32 27.33
CA PHE A 6 -8.84 15.86 27.29
C PHE A 6 -9.24 15.34 25.90
N PHE A 7 -10.32 15.84 25.31
CA PHE A 7 -10.76 15.40 23.97
C PHE A 7 -9.76 15.76 22.86
N VAL A 8 -9.11 16.93 22.96
CA VAL A 8 -8.05 17.32 22.00
C VAL A 8 -6.84 16.40 22.13
N ALA A 9 -6.39 16.09 23.35
CA ALA A 9 -5.29 15.15 23.58
C ALA A 9 -5.64 13.74 23.08
N PHE A 10 -6.86 13.27 23.36
CA PHE A 10 -7.33 11.96 22.91
C PHE A 10 -7.35 11.84 21.38
N ALA A 11 -7.89 12.85 20.68
CA ALA A 11 -7.88 12.90 19.22
C ALA A 11 -6.45 12.90 18.65
N MET A 12 -5.55 13.68 19.28
CA MET A 12 -4.14 13.74 18.86
C MET A 12 -3.43 12.39 19.00
N VAL A 13 -3.72 11.64 20.07
CA VAL A 13 -3.17 10.31 20.31
C VAL A 13 -3.67 9.30 19.26
N ILE A 14 -4.98 9.26 18.98
CA ILE A 14 -5.55 8.35 17.97
C ILE A 14 -4.96 8.62 16.58
N VAL A 15 -4.87 9.90 16.20
CA VAL A 15 -4.31 10.30 14.90
C VAL A 15 -2.82 9.92 14.82
N SER A 16 -2.05 10.14 15.90
CA SER A 16 -0.63 9.77 15.97
C SER A 16 -0.39 8.27 15.83
N PHE A 17 -1.25 7.43 16.43
CA PHE A 17 -1.13 5.98 16.30
C PHE A 17 -1.35 5.49 14.85
N SER A 18 -2.15 6.20 14.06
CA SER A 18 -2.42 5.81 12.67
C SER A 18 -1.19 5.96 11.76
N CYS A 19 -0.35 6.97 12.02
CA CYS A 19 0.89 7.21 11.27
C CYS A 19 2.12 6.49 11.85
N THR A 20 2.10 6.07 13.12
CA THR A 20 3.19 5.30 13.75
C THR A 20 2.98 3.79 13.72
N GLY A 21 1.73 3.32 13.64
CA GLY A 21 1.34 1.91 13.72
C GLY A 21 2.09 0.98 12.75
N PRO A 22 2.12 1.25 11.43
CA PRO A 22 2.81 0.38 10.47
C PRO A 22 4.30 0.21 10.78
N PHE A 23 4.96 1.30 11.17
CA PHE A 23 6.38 1.30 11.50
C PHE A 23 6.65 0.51 12.79
N VAL A 24 5.94 0.84 13.88
CA VAL A 24 6.09 0.18 15.19
C VAL A 24 5.73 -1.31 15.11
N GLY A 25 4.68 -1.67 14.37
CA GLY A 25 4.26 -3.05 14.16
C GLY A 25 5.31 -3.91 13.45
N SER A 26 5.97 -3.35 12.42
CA SER A 26 7.04 -4.06 11.70
C SER A 26 8.25 -4.36 12.60
N ILE A 27 8.59 -3.40 13.47
CA ILE A 27 9.70 -3.54 14.43
C ILE A 27 9.37 -4.55 15.53
N LEU A 28 8.14 -4.52 16.07
CA LEU A 28 7.66 -5.49 17.06
C LEU A 28 7.71 -6.92 16.50
N ALA A 29 7.28 -7.12 15.26
CA ALA A 29 7.37 -8.42 14.61
C ALA A 29 8.81 -8.91 14.46
N ALA A 30 9.72 -8.03 14.02
CA ALA A 30 11.14 -8.35 13.89
C ALA A 30 11.81 -8.68 15.24
N ALA A 31 11.30 -8.11 16.34
CA ALA A 31 11.78 -8.40 17.70
C ALA A 31 11.45 -9.84 18.15
N VAL A 32 10.34 -10.40 17.68
CA VAL A 32 9.89 -11.75 18.06
C VAL A 32 10.66 -12.83 17.29
N THR A 33 11.11 -12.55 16.07
CA THR A 33 11.75 -13.56 15.19
C THR A 33 13.27 -13.50 15.17
N GLY A 34 13.86 -12.31 15.33
CA GLY A 34 15.30 -12.14 15.43
C GLY A 34 15.70 -11.98 16.89
N GLY A 35 16.27 -13.01 17.51
CA GLY A 35 16.74 -13.00 18.92
C GLY A 35 17.76 -11.92 19.30
N LEU A 36 18.06 -10.96 18.41
CA LEU A 36 18.79 -9.73 18.71
C LEU A 36 17.81 -8.56 18.93
N ALA A 37 17.62 -8.17 20.19
CA ALA A 37 16.91 -6.96 20.59
C ALA A 37 17.51 -5.65 20.01
N LEU A 38 18.68 -5.71 19.36
CA LEU A 38 19.40 -4.56 18.83
C LEU A 38 18.64 -3.85 17.69
N LYS A 39 17.99 -4.60 16.78
CA LYS A 39 17.28 -4.02 15.63
C LYS A 39 16.09 -3.13 16.07
N PRO A 40 15.21 -3.58 16.98
CA PRO A 40 14.14 -2.73 17.52
C PRO A 40 14.62 -1.51 18.27
N ILE A 41 15.66 -1.67 19.11
CA ILE A 41 16.23 -0.57 19.91
C ILE A 41 16.75 0.52 18.98
N LEU A 42 17.53 0.13 17.97
CA LEU A 42 18.11 1.08 17.02
C LEU A 42 17.02 1.78 16.17
N GLY A 43 16.00 1.05 15.74
CA GLY A 43 14.86 1.62 14.99
C GLY A 43 14.07 2.66 15.79
N MET A 44 13.76 2.36 17.06
CA MET A 44 13.06 3.31 17.94
C MET A 44 13.93 4.51 18.31
N PHE A 45 15.25 4.30 18.49
CA PHE A 45 16.20 5.38 18.77
C PHE A 45 16.24 6.41 17.63
N PHE A 46 16.39 5.96 16.38
CA PHE A 46 16.41 6.87 15.22
C PHE A 46 15.06 7.53 14.96
N PHE A 47 13.95 6.81 15.16
CA PHE A 47 12.61 7.40 15.02
C PHE A 47 12.39 8.56 16.03
N GLY A 48 12.75 8.35 17.30
CA GLY A 48 12.68 9.40 18.32
C GLY A 48 13.65 10.55 18.09
N LEU A 49 14.87 10.26 17.63
CA LEU A 49 15.86 11.27 17.26
C LEU A 49 15.35 12.13 16.10
N ALA A 50 14.80 11.52 15.05
CA ALA A 50 14.25 12.25 13.91
C ALA A 50 13.08 13.17 14.29
N PHE A 51 12.17 12.71 15.16
CA PHE A 51 11.01 13.51 15.59
C PHE A 51 11.40 14.64 16.56
N SER A 52 12.44 14.45 17.38
CA SER A 52 12.91 15.47 18.33
C SER A 52 13.81 16.53 17.68
N LEU A 53 14.49 16.19 16.57
CA LEU A 53 15.47 17.05 15.90
C LEU A 53 14.94 18.45 15.53
N PRO A 54 13.71 18.62 14.99
CA PRO A 54 13.17 19.97 14.74
C PRO A 54 13.08 20.81 16.03
N PHE A 55 12.60 20.22 17.12
CA PHE A 55 12.46 20.93 18.41
C PHE A 55 13.81 21.27 19.03
N VAL A 56 14.80 20.38 18.91
CA VAL A 56 16.18 20.62 19.38
C VAL A 56 16.80 21.78 18.59
N ILE A 57 16.64 21.82 17.26
CA ILE A 57 17.12 22.94 16.43
C ILE A 57 16.45 24.25 16.86
N PHE A 58 15.13 24.26 17.07
CA PHE A 58 14.43 25.46 17.55
C PHE A 58 14.89 25.90 18.95
N SER A 59 15.32 24.96 19.80
CA SER A 59 15.88 25.27 21.13
C SER A 59 17.30 25.85 21.08
N PHE A 60 18.17 25.38 20.15
CA PHE A 60 19.55 25.87 20.01
C PHE A 60 19.67 27.22 19.30
N PHE A 61 18.67 27.62 18.51
CA PHE A 61 18.66 28.92 17.80
C PHE A 61 17.53 29.86 18.29
N PRO A 62 17.67 30.52 19.45
CA PRO A 62 16.71 31.53 19.94
C PRO A 62 16.52 32.71 18.98
N SER A 63 17.52 32.97 18.11
CA SER A 63 17.46 34.01 17.08
C SER A 63 16.45 33.70 15.97
N LEU A 64 16.17 32.42 15.71
CA LEU A 64 15.17 31.97 14.74
C LEU A 64 13.75 32.19 15.28
N MET A 65 13.54 32.01 16.59
CA MET A 65 12.29 32.37 17.26
C MET A 65 12.05 33.89 17.26
N LYS A 66 13.09 34.72 17.39
CA LYS A 66 12.97 36.19 17.29
C LYS A 66 12.66 36.70 15.88
N LYS A 67 12.95 35.93 14.82
CA LYS A 67 12.68 36.29 13.41
C LYS A 67 11.33 35.79 12.89
N MET A 68 10.59 34.99 13.66
CA MET A 68 9.26 34.58 13.24
C MET A 68 8.27 35.75 13.36
N PRO A 69 7.53 36.10 12.30
CA PRO A 69 6.49 37.11 12.38
C PRO A 69 5.48 36.69 13.45
N LYS A 70 5.00 37.66 14.23
CA LYS A 70 3.95 37.42 15.25
C LYS A 70 2.79 36.63 14.62
N SER A 71 2.17 35.75 15.42
CA SER A 71 1.02 34.87 15.11
C SER A 71 -0.21 35.60 14.51
N GLY A 72 -0.05 36.19 13.33
CA GLY A 72 -1.10 36.83 12.54
C GLY A 72 -1.65 35.87 11.47
N GLY A 73 -2.19 36.43 10.38
CA GLY A 73 -2.83 35.66 9.31
C GLY A 73 -1.97 34.61 8.60
N TRP A 74 -0.64 34.64 8.74
CA TRP A 74 0.23 33.56 8.22
C TRP A 74 0.02 32.23 8.95
N LEU A 75 -0.14 32.25 10.29
CA LEU A 75 -0.38 31.03 11.05
C LEU A 75 -1.76 30.44 10.75
N ASN A 76 -2.76 31.29 10.48
CA ASN A 76 -4.09 30.82 10.07
C ASN A 76 -4.03 30.09 8.73
N VAL A 77 -3.33 30.64 7.73
CA VAL A 77 -3.14 29.97 6.44
C VAL A 77 -2.44 28.63 6.59
N VAL A 78 -1.38 28.54 7.40
CA VAL A 78 -0.70 27.26 7.66
C VAL A 78 -1.66 26.25 8.28
N LYS A 79 -2.45 26.65 9.29
CA LYS A 79 -3.46 25.77 9.91
C LYS A 79 -4.47 25.25 8.89
N VAL A 80 -4.97 26.11 8.02
CA VAL A 80 -5.95 25.71 6.99
C VAL A 80 -5.32 24.76 5.97
N VAL A 81 -4.10 25.03 5.50
CA VAL A 81 -3.36 24.12 4.61
C VAL A 81 -3.19 22.73 5.24
N PHE A 82 -2.74 22.67 6.51
CA PHE A 82 -2.61 21.40 7.23
C PHE A 82 -3.97 20.70 7.45
N ALA A 83 -5.05 21.45 7.68
CA ALA A 83 -6.38 20.87 7.82
C ALA A 83 -6.86 20.18 6.53
N PHE A 84 -6.65 20.80 5.36
CA PHE A 84 -6.99 20.18 4.07
C PHE A 84 -6.14 18.93 3.79
N ILE A 85 -4.84 18.98 4.08
CA ILE A 85 -3.95 17.81 3.92
C ILE A 85 -4.41 16.67 4.83
N LEU A 86 -4.69 16.94 6.11
CA LEU A 86 -5.18 15.94 7.07
C LEU A 86 -6.53 15.36 6.64
N LEU A 87 -7.41 16.17 6.06
CA LEU A 87 -8.70 15.70 5.54
C LEU A 87 -8.50 14.76 4.34
N GLY A 88 -7.57 15.07 3.44
CA GLY A 88 -7.18 14.18 2.34
C GLY A 88 -6.64 12.82 2.83
N PHE A 89 -5.72 12.84 3.80
CA PHE A 89 -5.21 11.60 4.41
C PHE A 89 -6.28 10.84 5.20
N SER A 90 -7.19 11.54 5.89
CA SER A 90 -8.32 10.90 6.59
C SER A 90 -9.19 10.10 5.60
N MET A 91 -9.49 10.66 4.43
CA MET A 91 -10.21 9.96 3.37
C MET A 91 -9.45 8.72 2.87
N LYS A 92 -8.11 8.77 2.80
CA LYS A 92 -7.28 7.60 2.44
C LYS A 92 -7.44 6.45 3.43
N TYR A 93 -7.45 6.74 4.73
CA TYR A 93 -7.65 5.72 5.75
C TYR A 93 -9.08 5.19 5.73
N LEU A 94 -10.07 6.05 5.47
CA LEU A 94 -11.46 5.62 5.30
C LEU A 94 -11.61 4.65 4.11
N ALA A 95 -10.97 4.94 2.97
CA ALA A 95 -10.91 4.03 1.83
C ALA A 95 -10.17 2.71 2.15
N SER A 96 -9.09 2.75 2.93
CA SER A 96 -8.42 1.52 3.39
C SER A 96 -9.33 0.67 4.29
N VAL A 97 -10.10 1.30 5.18
CA VAL A 97 -11.05 0.62 6.05
C VAL A 97 -12.19 0.01 5.24
N ASP A 98 -12.75 0.75 4.28
CA ASP A 98 -13.79 0.26 3.37
C ASP A 98 -13.30 -0.94 2.55
N ALA A 99 -12.05 -0.89 2.04
CA ALA A 99 -11.42 -1.99 1.33
C ALA A 99 -11.19 -3.22 2.23
N TYR A 100 -10.83 -3.00 3.51
CA TYR A 100 -10.62 -4.08 4.48
C TYR A 100 -11.92 -4.77 4.91
N PHE A 101 -13.01 -4.02 5.09
CA PHE A 101 -14.33 -4.59 5.38
C PHE A 101 -15.07 -5.06 4.12
N GLY A 102 -14.65 -4.55 2.96
CA GLY A 102 -15.21 -4.87 1.66
C GLY A 102 -16.66 -4.42 1.48
N LEU A 103 -17.00 -3.26 2.03
CA LEU A 103 -18.32 -2.62 1.95
C LEU A 103 -18.56 -1.99 0.57
N GLY A 104 -17.50 -1.67 -0.18
CA GLY A 104 -17.59 -1.21 -1.58
C GLY A 104 -18.24 0.17 -1.74
N ILE A 105 -18.30 0.95 -0.66
CA ILE A 105 -18.95 2.27 -0.66
C ILE A 105 -18.01 3.31 -1.30
N ILE A 106 -16.69 3.14 -1.17
CA ILE A 106 -15.70 4.08 -1.68
C ILE A 106 -15.09 3.56 -2.97
N THR A 107 -15.72 3.89 -4.09
CA THR A 107 -15.17 3.60 -5.43
C THR A 107 -13.97 4.50 -5.74
N ARG A 108 -13.10 4.03 -6.65
CA ARG A 108 -11.96 4.81 -7.18
C ARG A 108 -12.37 6.19 -7.67
N THR A 109 -13.48 6.28 -8.40
CA THR A 109 -14.00 7.54 -8.92
C THR A 109 -14.41 8.49 -7.79
N LEU A 110 -15.11 8.01 -6.76
CA LEU A 110 -15.51 8.84 -5.61
C LEU A 110 -14.28 9.38 -4.86
N PHE A 111 -13.28 8.52 -4.60
CA PHE A 111 -12.06 8.89 -3.91
C PHE A 111 -11.30 10.02 -4.64
N ILE A 112 -11.08 9.87 -5.95
CA ILE A 112 -10.38 10.86 -6.76
C ILE A 112 -11.18 12.15 -6.88
N SER A 113 -12.51 12.05 -7.03
CA SER A 113 -13.41 13.21 -7.10
C SER A 113 -13.29 14.10 -5.86
N VAL A 114 -13.34 13.49 -4.67
CA VAL A 114 -13.21 14.24 -3.40
C VAL A 114 -11.83 14.88 -3.30
N TRP A 115 -10.76 14.18 -3.69
CA TRP A 115 -9.41 14.75 -3.68
C TRP A 115 -9.24 15.95 -4.61
N ILE A 116 -9.84 15.90 -5.82
CA ILE A 116 -9.85 17.03 -6.75
C ILE A 116 -10.61 18.22 -6.15
N VAL A 117 -11.79 17.98 -5.57
CA VAL A 117 -12.58 19.04 -4.93
C VAL A 117 -11.80 19.69 -3.77
N LEU A 118 -11.13 18.90 -2.93
CA LEU A 118 -10.32 19.42 -1.84
C LEU A 118 -9.10 20.21 -2.34
N ALA A 119 -8.42 19.73 -3.38
CA ALA A 119 -7.27 20.41 -3.97
C ALA A 119 -7.66 21.73 -4.65
N ILE A 120 -8.82 21.77 -5.32
CA ILE A 120 -9.39 23.00 -5.90
C ILE A 120 -9.81 23.96 -4.79
N MET A 121 -10.51 23.48 -3.76
CA MET A 121 -10.96 24.31 -2.64
C MET A 121 -9.78 24.92 -1.88
N LEU A 122 -8.70 24.15 -1.70
CA LEU A 122 -7.43 24.63 -1.17
C LEU A 122 -6.82 25.70 -2.10
N GLY A 123 -6.73 25.45 -3.40
CA GLY A 123 -6.22 26.42 -4.37
C GLY A 123 -6.99 27.75 -4.38
N VAL A 124 -8.33 27.69 -4.31
CA VAL A 124 -9.20 28.88 -4.24
C VAL A 124 -9.07 29.62 -2.90
N TYR A 125 -8.88 28.89 -1.79
CA TYR A 125 -8.56 29.49 -0.49
C TYR A 125 -7.23 30.24 -0.53
N LEU A 126 -6.18 29.67 -1.14
CA LEU A 126 -4.87 30.31 -1.24
C LEU A 126 -4.83 31.53 -2.17
N LEU A 127 -5.69 31.55 -3.19
CA LEU A 127 -5.95 32.72 -4.05
C LEU A 127 -6.67 33.85 -3.31
N GLY A 128 -7.12 33.64 -2.07
CA GLY A 128 -7.80 34.63 -1.25
C GLY A 128 -9.27 34.88 -1.64
N LYS A 129 -9.86 34.03 -2.49
CA LYS A 129 -11.26 34.15 -2.91
C LYS A 129 -12.25 33.64 -1.86
N ILE A 130 -11.84 32.71 -0.99
CA ILE A 130 -12.64 32.23 0.15
C ILE A 130 -11.98 32.76 1.43
N LYS A 131 -12.64 33.66 2.15
CA LYS A 131 -12.18 34.15 3.46
C LYS A 131 -12.88 33.34 4.57
N THR A 132 -12.10 32.76 5.48
CA THR A 132 -12.65 32.19 6.72
C THR A 132 -12.83 33.31 7.76
N SER A 133 -13.79 33.20 8.69
CA SER A 133 -14.12 34.26 9.66
C SER A 133 -12.95 34.76 10.55
N HIS A 134 -11.80 34.08 10.53
CA HIS A 134 -10.61 34.43 11.30
C HIS A 134 -9.43 34.95 10.45
N ASP A 135 -9.60 35.17 9.14
CA ASP A 135 -8.54 35.69 8.28
C ASP A 135 -8.48 37.22 8.20
N SER A 136 -7.26 37.75 8.13
CA SER A 136 -6.97 39.19 7.99
C SER A 136 -7.00 39.61 6.51
N ASP A 137 -7.54 40.81 6.24
CA ASP A 137 -7.50 41.39 4.89
C ASP A 137 -6.06 41.59 4.42
N THR A 138 -5.70 40.95 3.30
CA THR A 138 -4.44 41.17 2.62
C THR A 138 -4.73 41.57 1.17
N PRO A 139 -4.36 42.79 0.74
CA PRO A 139 -4.68 43.30 -0.61
C PRO A 139 -3.87 42.65 -1.73
N HIS A 140 -2.77 41.95 -1.40
CA HIS A 140 -1.93 41.25 -2.37
C HIS A 140 -1.65 39.82 -1.90
N VAL A 141 -1.75 38.87 -2.85
CA VAL A 141 -1.40 37.47 -2.62
C VAL A 141 0.12 37.36 -2.60
N GLY A 142 0.71 37.02 -1.45
CA GLY A 142 2.16 36.85 -1.35
C GLY A 142 2.66 35.72 -2.26
N THR A 143 3.85 35.88 -2.85
CA THR A 143 4.45 34.94 -3.82
C THR A 143 4.46 33.49 -3.33
N PHE A 144 4.69 33.27 -2.04
CA PHE A 144 4.64 31.93 -1.42
C PHE A 144 3.25 31.29 -1.46
N ARG A 145 2.18 32.08 -1.22
CA ARG A 145 0.79 31.60 -1.32
C ARG A 145 0.43 31.28 -2.78
N LEU A 146 0.92 32.10 -3.72
CA LEU A 146 0.69 31.89 -5.14
C LEU A 146 1.36 30.60 -5.64
N ILE A 147 2.62 30.35 -5.28
CA ILE A 147 3.32 29.10 -5.64
C ILE A 147 2.58 27.88 -5.09
N LEU A 148 2.14 27.94 -3.82
CA LEU A 148 1.42 26.84 -3.19
C LEU A 148 0.02 26.64 -3.79
N ALA A 149 -0.65 27.71 -4.25
CA ALA A 149 -1.90 27.60 -5.02
C ALA A 149 -1.66 26.91 -6.37
N ILE A 150 -0.63 27.34 -7.12
CA ILE A 150 -0.26 26.73 -8.40
C ILE A 150 0.06 25.24 -8.22
N ALA A 151 0.78 24.87 -7.17
CA ALA A 151 1.06 23.47 -6.84
C ALA A 151 -0.21 22.66 -6.56
N SER A 152 -1.17 23.24 -5.82
CA SER A 152 -2.47 22.59 -5.54
C SER A 152 -3.32 22.41 -6.80
N PHE A 153 -3.36 23.40 -7.70
CA PHE A 153 -4.04 23.27 -8.99
C PHE A 153 -3.36 22.29 -9.93
N SER A 154 -2.02 22.29 -9.98
CA SER A 154 -1.24 21.31 -10.75
C SER A 154 -1.53 19.89 -10.27
N PHE A 155 -1.59 19.69 -8.95
CA PHE A 155 -1.98 18.41 -8.35
C PHE A 155 -3.41 17.99 -8.70
N ALA A 156 -4.37 18.93 -8.69
CA ALA A 156 -5.74 18.66 -9.10
C ALA A 156 -5.81 18.23 -10.58
N VAL A 157 -5.10 18.93 -11.47
CA VAL A 157 -5.01 18.59 -12.91
C VAL A 157 -4.36 17.22 -13.13
N PHE A 158 -3.32 16.89 -12.37
CA PHE A 158 -2.65 15.59 -12.43
C PHE A 158 -3.57 14.42 -12.05
N LEU A 159 -4.57 14.64 -11.18
CA LEU A 159 -5.54 13.63 -10.78
C LEU A 159 -6.67 13.41 -11.80
N VAL A 160 -6.94 14.37 -12.69
CA VAL A 160 -8.03 14.28 -13.67
C VAL A 160 -7.91 13.06 -14.59
N PRO A 161 -6.75 12.73 -15.18
CA PRO A 161 -6.58 11.48 -15.94
C PRO A 161 -6.88 10.22 -15.12
N GLY A 162 -6.68 10.28 -13.81
CA GLY A 162 -6.99 9.19 -12.89
C GLY A 162 -8.48 8.86 -12.78
N MET A 163 -9.37 9.83 -13.02
CA MET A 163 -10.82 9.58 -13.08
C MET A 163 -11.20 8.78 -14.33
N PHE A 164 -10.43 8.92 -15.42
CA PHE A 164 -10.67 8.25 -16.69
C PHE A 164 -9.94 6.90 -16.83
N GLY A 165 -9.53 6.34 -15.70
CA GLY A 165 -8.93 5.01 -15.63
C GLY A 165 -7.43 4.94 -15.90
N ALA A 166 -6.74 6.05 -16.18
CA ALA A 166 -5.30 6.04 -16.41
C ALA A 166 -4.54 5.46 -15.19
N PRO A 167 -3.55 4.57 -15.38
CA PRO A 167 -2.74 4.06 -14.29
C PRO A 167 -1.82 5.19 -13.78
N LEU A 168 -2.21 5.80 -12.66
CA LEU A 168 -1.36 6.76 -11.96
C LEU A 168 -0.32 6.00 -11.15
N SER A 169 0.75 5.53 -11.80
CA SER A 169 1.77 4.68 -11.15
C SER A 169 2.43 5.33 -9.93
N SER A 170 2.54 6.66 -9.88
CA SER A 170 3.10 7.37 -8.73
C SER A 170 2.14 7.49 -7.53
N LEU A 171 0.82 7.36 -7.76
CA LEU A 171 -0.21 7.45 -6.71
C LEU A 171 -0.98 6.13 -6.53
N SER A 172 -0.56 5.05 -7.18
CA SER A 172 -1.22 3.74 -7.08
C SER A 172 -1.25 3.19 -5.65
N GLY A 173 -0.25 3.52 -4.83
CA GLY A 173 -0.26 3.18 -3.40
C GLY A 173 -1.33 3.92 -2.60
N LEU A 174 -1.81 5.06 -3.08
CA LEU A 174 -2.83 5.89 -2.44
C LEU A 174 -4.24 5.60 -2.97
N ILE A 175 -4.37 5.18 -4.22
CA ILE A 175 -5.67 5.04 -4.90
C ILE A 175 -6.15 3.57 -4.80
N PRO A 176 -7.45 3.31 -4.53
CA PRO A 176 -8.01 1.96 -4.62
C PRO A 176 -7.90 1.42 -6.06
N PRO A 177 -7.85 0.08 -6.24
CA PRO A 177 -7.75 -0.53 -7.57
C PRO A 177 -8.92 -0.13 -8.48
N ALA A 178 -8.74 -0.28 -9.79
CA ALA A 178 -9.78 0.01 -10.76
C ALA A 178 -10.89 -1.04 -10.65
N ASP A 179 -12.03 -0.66 -10.07
CA ASP A 179 -13.25 -1.47 -10.06
C ASP A 179 -14.11 -1.19 -11.30
N GLU A 180 -15.17 -1.98 -11.47
CA GLU A 180 -16.15 -1.94 -12.58
C GLU A 180 -16.82 -0.57 -12.80
N SER A 181 -16.68 0.35 -11.84
CA SER A 181 -17.15 1.74 -11.90
C SER A 181 -16.17 2.73 -12.55
N THR A 182 -15.01 2.25 -13.04
CA THR A 182 -13.99 3.08 -13.68
C THR A 182 -14.35 3.35 -15.14
N PHE A 183 -14.75 4.58 -15.45
CA PHE A 183 -15.03 5.01 -16.82
C PHE A 183 -13.73 5.22 -17.60
N THR A 184 -13.52 4.46 -18.69
CA THR A 184 -12.33 4.60 -19.55
C THR A 184 -12.69 5.37 -20.82
N ILE A 185 -12.15 6.59 -21.00
CA ILE A 185 -12.30 7.33 -22.27
C ILE A 185 -11.23 6.84 -23.23
N GLY A 186 -11.65 6.11 -24.27
CA GLY A 186 -10.76 5.54 -25.30
C GLY A 186 -11.31 4.28 -25.96
N SER A 187 -12.28 3.60 -25.35
CA SER A 187 -13.04 2.48 -25.93
C SER A 187 -14.25 2.98 -26.73
N GLY A 188 -14.02 3.93 -27.64
CA GLY A 188 -14.99 4.30 -28.66
C GLY A 188 -15.08 3.22 -29.73
N GLY A 189 -15.99 2.26 -29.54
CA GLY A 189 -16.37 1.29 -30.57
C GLY A 189 -15.66 -0.05 -30.48
N THR A 190 -16.08 -0.91 -29.56
CA THR A 190 -16.61 -2.27 -29.83
C THR A 190 -17.19 -2.75 -28.51
N GLN A 191 -18.51 -2.83 -28.43
CA GLN A 191 -19.16 -3.68 -27.45
C GLN A 191 -18.72 -5.12 -27.73
N ASN A 192 -17.67 -5.57 -27.06
CA ASN A 192 -17.58 -6.96 -26.68
C ASN A 192 -18.04 -7.02 -25.23
N THR A 193 -19.35 -7.19 -25.07
CA THR A 193 -19.92 -8.01 -24.01
C THR A 193 -19.23 -9.38 -24.04
N ALA A 194 -18.07 -9.43 -23.41
CA ALA A 194 -17.57 -10.63 -22.75
C ALA A 194 -17.53 -10.27 -21.26
N SER A 195 -18.71 -10.27 -20.65
CA SER A 195 -18.83 -10.83 -19.31
C SER A 195 -18.27 -12.25 -19.38
N GLN A 196 -16.94 -12.40 -19.27
CA GLN A 196 -16.37 -13.62 -18.75
C GLN A 196 -16.36 -13.48 -17.23
N SER A 197 -17.46 -13.94 -16.65
CA SER A 197 -17.54 -14.50 -15.31
C SER A 197 -16.68 -15.77 -15.22
N GLY A 198 -15.39 -15.64 -15.50
CA GLY A 198 -14.42 -16.73 -15.48
C GLY A 198 -13.04 -16.13 -15.23
N GLU A 199 -12.35 -16.64 -14.22
CA GLU A 199 -10.92 -16.38 -14.05
C GLU A 199 -10.17 -16.65 -15.36
N PRO A 200 -9.05 -15.95 -15.63
CA PRO A 200 -8.10 -16.39 -16.64
C PRO A 200 -7.54 -17.75 -16.20
N THR A 201 -8.24 -18.82 -16.53
CA THR A 201 -7.86 -20.22 -16.32
C THR A 201 -6.85 -20.69 -17.36
N ALA A 202 -6.54 -19.84 -18.35
CA ALA A 202 -5.49 -20.08 -19.33
C ALA A 202 -4.12 -20.04 -18.63
N GLY A 203 -3.65 -21.21 -18.18
CA GLY A 203 -2.33 -21.39 -17.54
C GLY A 203 -2.37 -21.99 -16.13
N LEU A 204 -3.54 -22.16 -15.52
CA LEU A 204 -3.68 -22.89 -14.24
C LEU A 204 -3.97 -24.37 -14.51
N CYS A 205 -3.37 -25.25 -13.71
CA CYS A 205 -3.60 -26.69 -13.73
C CYS A 205 -4.93 -27.13 -13.08
N GLY A 206 -5.80 -26.19 -12.71
CA GLY A 206 -7.08 -26.43 -12.02
C GLY A 206 -7.74 -25.14 -11.51
N PRO A 207 -8.98 -25.18 -10.99
CA PRO A 207 -9.67 -24.01 -10.46
C PRO A 207 -8.96 -23.49 -9.21
N ALA A 208 -8.68 -22.18 -9.13
CA ALA A 208 -7.99 -21.61 -7.97
C ALA A 208 -8.91 -21.65 -6.73
N LYS A 209 -8.52 -22.43 -5.70
CA LYS A 209 -9.27 -22.52 -4.45
C LYS A 209 -9.22 -21.16 -3.74
N TYR A 210 -10.34 -20.77 -3.11
CA TYR A 210 -10.52 -19.47 -2.44
C TYR A 210 -10.38 -18.22 -3.33
N SER A 211 -10.51 -18.38 -4.65
CA SER A 211 -10.61 -17.21 -5.53
C SER A 211 -11.82 -16.35 -5.17
N ASN A 212 -11.56 -15.08 -4.90
CA ASN A 212 -12.56 -14.08 -4.57
C ASN A 212 -12.41 -12.89 -5.54
N PRO A 213 -13.51 -12.29 -6.04
CA PRO A 213 -13.41 -11.07 -6.83
C PRO A 213 -12.61 -9.94 -6.18
N LYS A 214 -12.49 -9.91 -4.83
CA LYS A 214 -11.69 -8.96 -4.05
C LYS A 214 -10.18 -9.23 -4.07
N HIS A 215 -9.76 -10.46 -4.34
CA HIS A 215 -8.38 -10.92 -4.19
C HIS A 215 -7.86 -11.42 -5.54
N LYS A 216 -7.78 -10.55 -6.55
CA LYS A 216 -7.27 -10.94 -7.88
C LYS A 216 -5.80 -10.57 -8.07
N ALA A 217 -5.08 -11.38 -8.86
CA ALA A 217 -3.78 -10.94 -9.37
C ALA A 217 -3.95 -9.71 -10.28
N PRO A 218 -3.01 -8.75 -10.24
CA PRO A 218 -3.05 -7.59 -11.12
C PRO A 218 -2.79 -7.99 -12.59
N HIS A 219 -3.16 -7.11 -13.51
CA HIS A 219 -2.83 -7.21 -14.96
C HIS A 219 -3.35 -8.48 -15.67
N GLY A 220 -4.37 -9.13 -15.13
CA GLY A 220 -4.97 -10.33 -15.72
C GLY A 220 -4.11 -11.59 -15.57
N LEU A 221 -3.14 -11.57 -14.65
CA LEU A 221 -2.30 -12.73 -14.36
C LEU A 221 -3.12 -13.86 -13.71
N ALA A 222 -2.83 -15.10 -14.10
CA ALA A 222 -3.32 -16.30 -13.44
C ALA A 222 -2.56 -16.53 -12.13
N SER A 223 -3.26 -16.67 -10.99
CA SER A 223 -2.59 -16.97 -9.71
C SER A 223 -3.42 -17.86 -8.80
N TYR A 224 -2.71 -18.63 -7.97
CA TYR A 224 -3.28 -19.40 -6.86
C TYR A 224 -3.31 -18.61 -5.56
N TYR A 225 -4.19 -18.99 -4.63
CA TYR A 225 -4.33 -18.34 -3.30
C TYR A 225 -3.90 -19.25 -2.13
N GLU A 226 -3.62 -20.51 -2.44
CA GLU A 226 -2.97 -21.47 -1.53
C GLU A 226 -1.59 -21.86 -2.07
N ILE A 227 -0.67 -22.14 -1.15
CA ILE A 227 0.72 -22.46 -1.46
C ILE A 227 0.80 -23.88 -2.04
N GLU A 228 0.08 -24.80 -1.42
CA GLU A 228 0.03 -26.21 -1.75
C GLU A 228 -0.45 -26.42 -3.20
N GLN A 229 -1.51 -25.71 -3.58
CA GLN A 229 -2.06 -25.76 -4.94
C GLN A 229 -1.09 -25.18 -5.99
N ALA A 230 -0.41 -24.08 -5.64
CA ALA A 230 0.59 -23.47 -6.53
C ALA A 230 1.76 -24.43 -6.80
N ILE A 231 2.24 -25.14 -5.76
CA ILE A 231 3.32 -26.11 -5.86
C ILE A 231 2.90 -27.33 -6.68
N GLU A 232 1.69 -27.83 -6.50
CA GLU A 232 1.19 -28.97 -7.26
C GLU A 232 1.13 -28.67 -8.76
N CYS A 233 0.63 -27.48 -9.14
CA CYS A 233 0.63 -27.07 -10.53
C CYS A 233 2.05 -26.81 -11.06
N ALA A 234 2.92 -26.21 -10.24
CA ALA A 234 4.32 -25.98 -10.59
C ALA A 234 5.09 -27.29 -10.87
N LYS A 235 4.77 -28.37 -10.15
CA LYS A 235 5.28 -29.73 -10.43
C LYS A 235 4.85 -30.24 -11.80
N GLN A 236 3.59 -30.04 -12.16
CA GLN A 236 3.07 -30.47 -13.48
C GLN A 236 3.67 -29.66 -14.63
N LEU A 237 3.82 -28.34 -14.44
CA LEU A 237 4.36 -27.43 -15.46
C LEU A 237 5.89 -27.34 -15.47
N ASN A 238 6.57 -27.97 -14.52
CA ASN A 238 8.02 -27.88 -14.31
C ASN A 238 8.56 -26.45 -14.23
N LYS A 239 7.85 -25.58 -13.50
CA LYS A 239 8.23 -24.17 -13.27
C LYS A 239 8.45 -23.92 -11.77
N PRO A 240 9.23 -22.89 -11.37
CA PRO A 240 9.31 -22.47 -9.98
C PRO A 240 8.05 -21.71 -9.57
N VAL A 241 7.82 -21.60 -8.26
CA VAL A 241 6.67 -20.87 -7.69
C VAL A 241 7.13 -19.52 -7.14
N LEU A 242 6.43 -18.46 -7.53
CA LEU A 242 6.56 -17.13 -6.92
C LEU A 242 5.48 -16.95 -5.85
N LEU A 243 5.89 -17.03 -4.59
CA LEU A 243 5.05 -16.68 -3.44
C LEU A 243 5.07 -15.16 -3.27
N SER A 244 3.92 -14.52 -3.51
CA SER A 244 3.73 -13.07 -3.34
C SER A 244 2.84 -12.80 -2.14
N PHE A 245 3.44 -12.46 -1.00
CA PHE A 245 2.71 -12.07 0.21
C PHE A 245 2.31 -10.60 0.11
N LYS A 246 1.00 -10.34 0.12
CA LYS A 246 0.43 -9.00 0.01
C LYS A 246 -0.83 -8.85 0.85
N ALA A 247 -1.36 -7.62 0.90
CA ALA A 247 -2.61 -7.30 1.58
C ALA A 247 -3.42 -6.31 0.74
N VAL A 248 -4.75 -6.35 0.84
CA VAL A 248 -5.66 -5.48 0.07
C VAL A 248 -5.39 -3.99 0.34
N THR A 249 -5.04 -3.67 1.59
CA THR A 249 -4.77 -2.31 2.05
C THR A 249 -3.31 -1.87 1.90
N CYS A 250 -2.44 -2.73 1.38
CA CYS A 250 -1.01 -2.47 1.26
C CYS A 250 -0.70 -1.46 0.13
N SER A 251 -0.28 -0.25 0.51
CA SER A 251 0.10 0.81 -0.44
C SER A 251 1.38 0.46 -1.21
N ALA A 252 2.40 -0.06 -0.53
CA ALA A 252 3.66 -0.46 -1.14
C ALA A 252 3.48 -1.61 -2.16
N CYS A 253 2.57 -2.54 -1.88
CA CYS A 253 2.23 -3.63 -2.79
C CYS A 253 1.64 -3.08 -4.09
N LYS A 254 0.67 -2.16 -4.00
CA LYS A 254 0.06 -1.49 -5.17
C LYS A 254 1.07 -0.64 -5.95
N LEU A 255 2.04 -0.04 -5.25
CA LEU A 255 3.13 0.70 -5.89
C LEU A 255 4.02 -0.24 -6.71
N MET A 256 4.43 -1.38 -6.15
CA MET A 256 5.16 -2.42 -6.88
C MET A 256 4.37 -2.95 -8.08
N GLU A 257 3.08 -3.23 -7.90
CA GLU A 257 2.22 -3.74 -8.98
C GLU A 257 2.08 -2.74 -10.14
N ALA A 258 2.06 -1.43 -9.85
CA ALA A 258 1.89 -0.39 -10.86
C ALA A 258 3.19 0.11 -11.52
N THR A 259 4.35 -0.10 -10.88
CA THR A 259 5.65 0.39 -11.36
C THR A 259 6.56 -0.73 -11.86
N VAL A 260 6.51 -1.91 -11.23
CA VAL A 260 7.38 -3.05 -11.54
C VAL A 260 6.62 -4.14 -12.29
N TRP A 261 5.46 -4.57 -11.80
CA TRP A 261 4.70 -5.65 -12.45
C TRP A 261 3.98 -5.22 -13.72
N SER A 262 3.78 -3.92 -13.94
CA SER A 262 3.20 -3.39 -15.18
C SER A 262 4.19 -3.38 -16.34
N ASP A 263 5.47 -3.64 -16.07
CA ASP A 263 6.51 -3.64 -17.09
C ASP A 263 6.39 -4.88 -18.00
N PRO A 264 6.47 -4.73 -19.34
CA PRO A 264 6.30 -5.84 -20.26
C PRO A 264 7.28 -7.00 -20.03
N GLU A 265 8.53 -6.70 -19.68
CA GLU A 265 9.58 -7.71 -19.44
C GLU A 265 9.27 -8.54 -18.19
N VAL A 266 8.73 -7.89 -17.15
CA VAL A 266 8.30 -8.57 -15.92
C VAL A 266 7.05 -9.40 -16.19
N LEU A 267 6.07 -8.86 -16.92
CA LEU A 267 4.84 -9.58 -17.29
C LEU A 267 5.12 -10.84 -18.11
N GLU A 268 6.10 -10.80 -19.01
CA GLU A 268 6.49 -11.96 -19.80
C GLU A 268 7.03 -13.10 -18.91
N ILE A 269 7.93 -12.77 -17.97
CA ILE A 269 8.47 -13.73 -17.00
C ILE A 269 7.34 -14.29 -16.12
N LEU A 270 6.46 -13.42 -15.63
CA LEU A 270 5.34 -13.78 -14.75
C LEU A 270 4.33 -14.71 -15.43
N ASN A 271 4.03 -14.51 -16.71
CA ASN A 271 3.12 -15.38 -17.46
C ASN A 271 3.75 -16.71 -17.88
N ASN A 272 5.01 -16.67 -18.35
CA ASN A 272 5.58 -17.80 -19.08
C ASN A 272 6.52 -18.66 -18.24
N GLN A 273 7.20 -18.09 -17.23
CA GLN A 273 8.32 -18.76 -16.59
C GLN A 273 8.08 -19.16 -15.14
N VAL A 274 7.02 -18.67 -14.49
CA VAL A 274 6.73 -18.97 -13.07
C VAL A 274 5.25 -19.29 -12.86
N VAL A 275 4.95 -20.01 -11.79
CA VAL A 275 3.59 -20.14 -11.25
C VAL A 275 3.42 -19.14 -10.11
N ILE A 276 2.38 -18.32 -10.15
CA ILE A 276 2.17 -17.24 -9.17
C ILE A 276 1.23 -17.71 -8.06
N ALA A 277 1.62 -17.49 -6.81
CA ALA A 277 0.74 -17.56 -5.65
C ALA A 277 0.55 -16.16 -5.06
N SER A 278 -0.66 -15.60 -5.20
CA SER A 278 -1.04 -14.29 -4.64
C SER A 278 -1.58 -14.49 -3.23
N LEU A 279 -0.71 -14.40 -2.22
CA LEU A 279 -1.02 -14.75 -0.84
C LEU A 279 -1.50 -13.51 -0.07
N TYR A 280 -2.82 -13.39 0.12
CA TYR A 280 -3.44 -12.29 0.87
C TYR A 280 -3.43 -12.57 2.38
N VAL A 281 -2.54 -11.90 3.12
CA VAL A 281 -2.38 -12.12 4.57
C VAL A 281 -3.51 -11.50 5.40
N ASP A 282 -4.34 -10.65 4.79
CA ASP A 282 -5.54 -10.04 5.38
C ASP A 282 -6.86 -10.72 4.97
N ASP A 283 -6.79 -11.87 4.28
CA ASP A 283 -7.98 -12.61 3.87
C ASP A 283 -8.76 -13.18 5.08
N ARG A 284 -10.07 -12.88 5.10
CA ARG A 284 -11.02 -13.26 6.16
C ARG A 284 -11.84 -14.51 5.83
N THR A 285 -11.56 -15.17 4.71
CA THR A 285 -12.20 -16.43 4.34
C THR A 285 -11.95 -17.47 5.42
N GLU A 286 -13.03 -17.99 6.01
CA GLU A 286 -12.97 -19.00 7.06
C GLU A 286 -12.55 -20.34 6.46
N LEU A 287 -11.56 -20.98 7.08
CA LEU A 287 -11.04 -22.26 6.64
C LEU A 287 -11.85 -23.41 7.27
N PRO A 288 -12.17 -24.46 6.50
CA PRO A 288 -12.67 -25.73 7.03
C PRO A 288 -11.74 -26.26 8.13
N VAL A 289 -12.28 -27.01 9.10
CA VAL A 289 -11.52 -27.51 10.26
C VAL A 289 -10.28 -28.32 9.86
N GLU A 290 -10.35 -29.03 8.74
CA GLU A 290 -9.26 -29.81 8.13
C GLU A 290 -8.10 -28.95 7.60
N ASP A 291 -8.37 -27.72 7.16
CA ASP A 291 -7.37 -26.78 6.63
C ASP A 291 -6.82 -25.84 7.72
N GLN A 292 -7.34 -25.90 8.95
CA GLN A 292 -6.91 -25.04 10.06
C GLN A 292 -5.57 -25.51 10.64
N VAL A 293 -4.62 -24.58 10.68
CA VAL A 293 -3.27 -24.85 11.19
C VAL A 293 -3.10 -24.23 12.58
N THR A 294 -2.54 -24.99 13.52
CA THR A 294 -2.10 -24.49 14.82
C THR A 294 -0.69 -23.93 14.70
N SER A 295 -0.52 -22.65 15.04
CA SER A 295 0.77 -21.97 14.95
C SER A 295 1.79 -22.57 15.92
N LYS A 296 2.99 -22.84 15.42
CA LYS A 296 4.14 -23.25 16.23
C LYS A 296 4.70 -22.09 17.07
N LEU A 297 4.39 -20.85 16.71
CA LEU A 297 4.89 -19.64 17.37
C LEU A 297 3.95 -19.17 18.50
N ASP A 298 2.65 -19.09 18.20
CA ASP A 298 1.65 -18.53 19.12
C ASP A 298 0.82 -19.58 19.86
N GLY A 299 0.87 -20.85 19.44
CA GLY A 299 0.01 -21.94 19.95
C GLY A 299 -1.49 -21.76 19.64
N LYS A 300 -1.86 -20.76 18.84
CA LYS A 300 -3.26 -20.45 18.49
C LYS A 300 -3.64 -21.06 17.14
N VAL A 301 -4.88 -21.56 17.06
CA VAL A 301 -5.49 -22.03 15.81
C VAL A 301 -5.76 -20.84 14.88
N LYS A 302 -5.42 -21.00 13.60
CA LYS A 302 -5.63 -19.99 12.56
C LYS A 302 -6.86 -20.37 11.75
N ASN A 303 -7.99 -19.74 12.07
CA ASN A 303 -9.30 -20.08 11.50
C ASN A 303 -9.57 -19.43 10.12
N THR A 304 -8.73 -18.50 9.67
CA THR A 304 -8.90 -17.81 8.38
C THR A 304 -7.68 -17.96 7.50
N LEU A 305 -7.88 -17.91 6.18
CA LEU A 305 -6.80 -18.04 5.18
C LEU A 305 -5.67 -17.04 5.42
N GLY A 306 -6.00 -15.76 5.62
CA GLY A 306 -4.98 -14.73 5.88
C GLY A 306 -4.18 -14.99 7.15
N ARG A 307 -4.82 -15.53 8.20
CA ARG A 307 -4.13 -15.90 9.45
C ARG A 307 -3.20 -17.10 9.25
N LYS A 308 -3.58 -18.09 8.42
CA LYS A 308 -2.72 -19.22 8.02
C LYS A 308 -1.51 -18.70 7.23
N LEU A 309 -1.73 -17.87 6.23
CA LEU A 309 -0.68 -17.32 5.36
C LEU A 309 0.28 -16.39 6.12
N ARG A 310 -0.23 -15.55 7.02
CA ARG A 310 0.60 -14.69 7.88
C ARG A 310 1.46 -15.52 8.83
N ASP A 311 0.91 -16.61 9.37
CA ASP A 311 1.66 -17.53 10.22
C ASP A 311 2.77 -18.23 9.45
N TYR A 312 2.47 -18.72 8.24
CA TYR A 312 3.46 -19.30 7.32
C TYR A 312 4.59 -18.32 6.99
N GLN A 313 4.24 -17.06 6.66
CA GLN A 313 5.23 -16.01 6.38
C GLN A 313 6.17 -15.81 7.58
N LEU A 314 5.60 -15.80 8.79
CA LEU A 314 6.34 -15.57 10.01
C LEU A 314 7.19 -16.77 10.44
N SER A 315 6.65 -17.99 10.36
CA SER A 315 7.34 -19.22 10.79
C SER A 315 8.49 -19.58 9.87
N ASN A 316 8.32 -19.38 8.57
CA ASN A 316 9.29 -19.84 7.58
C ASN A 316 10.34 -18.77 7.26
N PHE A 317 9.94 -17.50 7.24
CA PHE A 317 10.83 -16.41 6.82
C PHE A 317 11.14 -15.40 7.92
N GLY A 318 10.42 -15.42 9.06
CA GLY A 318 10.64 -14.48 10.16
C GLY A 318 10.28 -13.03 9.83
N VAL A 319 9.49 -12.80 8.78
CA VAL A 319 9.14 -11.47 8.25
C VAL A 319 7.63 -11.27 8.29
N VAL A 320 7.19 -10.05 8.67
CA VAL A 320 5.77 -9.65 8.70
C VAL A 320 5.51 -8.44 7.79
N SER A 321 6.52 -7.90 7.11
CA SER A 321 6.33 -6.80 6.17
C SER A 321 5.78 -7.30 4.83
N GLN A 322 4.98 -6.47 4.18
CA GLN A 322 4.50 -6.65 2.80
C GLN A 322 4.82 -5.38 1.99
N PRO A 323 5.08 -5.47 0.66
CA PRO A 323 5.11 -6.70 -0.14
C PRO A 323 6.34 -7.56 0.20
N PHE A 324 6.19 -8.88 0.06
CA PHE A 324 7.28 -9.82 0.26
C PHE A 324 7.20 -10.94 -0.78
N TYR A 325 8.30 -11.13 -1.52
CA TYR A 325 8.38 -12.05 -2.65
C TYR A 325 9.42 -13.13 -2.37
N VAL A 326 9.01 -14.39 -2.55
CA VAL A 326 9.86 -15.58 -2.38
C VAL A 326 9.74 -16.47 -3.60
N LEU A 327 10.87 -16.90 -4.15
CA LEU A 327 10.91 -17.93 -5.19
C LEU A 327 11.29 -19.26 -4.55
N VAL A 328 10.42 -20.25 -4.73
CA VAL A 328 10.59 -21.60 -4.19
C VAL A 328 10.58 -22.66 -5.29
N ASP A 329 11.28 -23.76 -5.02
CA ASP A 329 11.23 -24.97 -5.84
C ASP A 329 9.99 -25.84 -5.52
N HIS A 330 9.94 -27.05 -6.08
CA HIS A 330 8.85 -28.01 -5.86
C HIS A 330 8.81 -28.62 -4.45
N ASN A 331 9.86 -28.42 -3.66
CA ASN A 331 10.03 -28.91 -2.29
C ASN A 331 9.98 -27.78 -1.25
N GLU A 332 9.51 -26.59 -1.63
CA GLU A 332 9.47 -25.38 -0.79
C GLU A 332 10.85 -24.82 -0.41
N ASN A 333 11.94 -25.25 -1.05
CA ASN A 333 13.26 -24.67 -0.81
C ASN A 333 13.36 -23.30 -1.48
N VAL A 334 13.90 -22.33 -0.74
CA VAL A 334 14.11 -20.97 -1.21
C VAL A 334 15.29 -20.94 -2.18
N LEU A 335 15.03 -20.56 -3.44
CA LEU A 335 16.03 -20.53 -4.51
C LEU A 335 17.00 -19.35 -4.35
N VAL A 336 16.45 -18.18 -4.04
CA VAL A 336 17.18 -16.91 -3.94
C VAL A 336 16.71 -16.13 -2.73
N LYS A 337 17.57 -15.23 -2.23
CA LYS A 337 17.25 -14.38 -1.09
C LYS A 337 15.93 -13.63 -1.35
N PRO A 338 14.93 -13.74 -0.46
CA PRO A 338 13.67 -13.04 -0.60
C PRO A 338 13.85 -11.52 -0.68
N ILE A 339 12.96 -10.86 -1.42
CA ILE A 339 12.94 -9.41 -1.59
C ILE A 339 11.61 -8.82 -1.15
N GLY A 340 11.62 -7.56 -0.73
CA GLY A 340 10.42 -6.79 -0.40
C GLY A 340 10.13 -5.73 -1.45
N GLU A 341 9.80 -4.51 -0.99
CA GLU A 341 9.77 -3.33 -1.85
C GLU A 341 11.14 -3.10 -2.49
N SER A 342 11.19 -3.02 -3.81
CA SER A 342 12.43 -3.02 -4.59
C SER A 342 12.26 -2.30 -5.93
N SER A 343 13.38 -1.93 -6.55
CA SER A 343 13.37 -1.35 -7.89
C SER A 343 13.15 -2.40 -8.98
N LYS A 344 12.73 -1.96 -10.18
CA LYS A 344 12.58 -2.85 -11.36
C LYS A 344 13.82 -3.70 -11.61
N ALA A 345 15.01 -3.08 -11.57
CA ALA A 345 16.27 -3.77 -11.86
C ALA A 345 16.58 -4.87 -10.84
N GLU A 346 16.32 -4.61 -9.55
CA GLU A 346 16.49 -5.58 -8.49
C GLU A 346 15.49 -6.73 -8.61
N PHE A 347 14.22 -6.43 -8.94
CA PHE A 347 13.19 -7.44 -9.12
C PHE A 347 13.49 -8.36 -10.31
N LEU A 348 13.91 -7.81 -11.46
CA LEU A 348 14.32 -8.61 -12.62
C LEU A 348 15.53 -9.50 -12.31
N LYS A 349 16.51 -8.97 -11.58
CA LYS A 349 17.67 -9.76 -11.15
C LYS A 349 17.24 -10.91 -10.25
N PHE A 350 16.38 -10.65 -9.27
CA PHE A 350 15.82 -11.68 -8.39
C PHE A 350 15.10 -12.79 -9.18
N MET A 351 14.25 -12.43 -10.14
CA MET A 351 13.52 -13.39 -10.96
C MET A 351 14.46 -14.25 -11.80
N ARG A 352 15.42 -13.63 -12.51
CA ARG A 352 16.37 -14.34 -13.36
C ARG A 352 17.30 -15.26 -12.56
N ASP A 353 17.84 -14.78 -11.44
CA ASP A 353 18.71 -15.56 -10.58
C ASP A 353 17.95 -16.77 -9.98
N GLY A 354 16.68 -16.59 -9.61
CA GLY A 354 15.83 -17.65 -9.08
C GLY A 354 15.51 -18.71 -10.13
N ILE A 355 15.12 -18.30 -11.34
CA ILE A 355 14.82 -19.21 -12.45
C ILE A 355 16.10 -19.97 -12.87
N ALA A 356 17.23 -19.30 -12.99
CA ALA A 356 18.50 -19.93 -13.34
C ALA A 356 18.92 -21.00 -12.32
N LYS A 357 18.75 -20.72 -11.02
CA LYS A 357 19.00 -21.71 -9.96
C LYS A 357 18.03 -22.88 -9.99
N PHE A 358 16.77 -22.63 -10.29
CA PHE A 358 15.78 -23.70 -10.42
C PHE A 358 16.14 -24.64 -11.58
N GLU A 359 16.49 -24.09 -12.75
CA GLU A 359 16.95 -24.89 -13.88
C GLU A 359 18.25 -25.66 -13.54
N ALA A 360 19.17 -25.05 -12.79
CA ALA A 360 20.38 -25.74 -12.33
C ALA A 360 20.05 -26.91 -11.38
N SER A 361 19.05 -26.76 -10.50
CA SER A 361 18.61 -27.83 -9.59
C SER A 361 17.88 -28.99 -10.27
N LYS A 362 17.43 -28.83 -11.52
CA LYS A 362 16.83 -29.92 -12.32
C LYS A 362 17.86 -30.85 -12.96
N VAL A 363 19.09 -30.37 -13.15
CA VAL A 363 20.16 -31.11 -13.85
C VAL A 363 20.93 -32.02 -12.89
N GLN A 364 20.77 -31.82 -11.58
CA GLN A 364 21.21 -32.74 -10.52
C GLN A 364 20.11 -33.76 -10.22
#